data_AF-A0A2S7XP63-F1
#
_entry.id   AF-A0A2S7XP63-F1
#
_cell.length_a   1.000
_cell.length_b   1.000
_cell.length_c   1.000
_cell.angle_alpha   90.00
_cell.angle_beta   90.00
_cell.angle_gamma   90.00
#
_symmetry.space_group_name_H-M   'P 1'
#
loop_
_entity.id
_entity.type
_entity.pdbx_description
1 polymer ?
#
loop_
_entity_poly.entity_id
_entity_poly.type
_entity_poly.pdbx_seq_one_letter_code
_entity_poly.pdbx_strand_id
1 'polypeptide(L)' 'MIKQQDVLTVLEETAQALKASAEAVNGSTEYDNGRLLGYYEALSTLLSQCAVMGITPADLHLGEDFFPESLLNAHHPI' A
#
# COMPACT_ATOMS: atom_id res chain seq x y z
N MET A 1 7.97 -1.10 26.32
CA MET A 1 8.04 -0.61 24.92
C MET A 1 7.77 -1.69 23.86
N ILE A 2 7.62 -2.97 24.20
CA ILE A 2 7.39 -4.08 23.24
C ILE A 2 6.18 -3.84 22.31
N LYS A 3 5.05 -3.36 22.85
CA LYS A 3 3.81 -3.17 22.09
C LYS A 3 3.91 -2.22 20.88
N GLN A 4 4.75 -1.19 20.94
CA GLN A 4 4.88 -0.25 19.82
C GLN A 4 5.65 -0.87 18.65
N GLN A 5 6.63 -1.71 18.95
CA GLN A 5 7.44 -2.37 17.94
C GLN A 5 6.65 -3.47 17.24
N ASP A 6 5.87 -4.26 18.00
CA ASP A 6 4.97 -5.27 17.43
C ASP A 6 3.92 -4.65 16.48
N VAL A 7 3.37 -3.48 16.84
CA VAL A 7 2.40 -2.77 15.99
C VAL A 7 3.04 -2.30 14.69
N LEU A 8 4.25 -1.74 14.74
CA LEU A 8 4.93 -1.28 13.54
C LEU A 8 5.24 -2.45 12.59
N THR A 9 5.68 -3.59 13.12
CA THR A 9 5.91 -4.81 12.33
C THR A 9 4.63 -5.25 11.61
N VAL A 10 3.49 -5.29 12.31
CA VAL A 10 2.22 -5.70 11.69
C VAL A 10 1.78 -4.70 10.61
N LEU A 11 1.95 -3.39 10.84
CA LEU A 11 1.64 -2.37 9.84
C LEU A 11 2.53 -2.51 8.61
N GLU A 12 3.82 -2.75 8.79
CA GLU A 12 4.79 -2.99 7.72
C GLU A 12 4.41 -4.23 6.90
N GLU A 13 4.22 -5.38 7.56
CA GLU A 13 3.85 -6.63 6.89
C GLU A 13 2.55 -6.48 6.10
N THR A 14 1.55 -5.80 6.68
CA THR A 14 0.28 -5.52 6.02
C THR A 14 0.46 -4.63 4.80
N ALA A 15 1.23 -3.55 4.92
CA ALA A 15 1.46 -2.61 3.83
C ALA A 15 2.23 -3.26 2.68
N GLN A 16 3.28 -4.03 2.98
CA GLN A 16 4.03 -4.77 1.96
C GLN A 16 3.19 -5.85 1.29
N ALA A 17 2.39 -6.60 2.05
CA ALA A 17 1.52 -7.63 1.49
C ALA A 17 0.46 -7.04 0.54
N LEU A 18 -0.13 -5.90 0.88
CA LEU A 18 -1.08 -5.21 0.01
C LEU A 18 -0.40 -4.66 -1.25
N LYS A 19 0.79 -4.05 -1.13
CA LYS A 19 1.57 -3.56 -2.28
C LYS A 19 1.93 -4.72 -3.23
N ALA A 20 2.50 -5.79 -2.70
CA ALA A 20 2.86 -6.96 -3.50
C ALA A 20 1.63 -7.61 -4.16
N SER A 21 0.50 -7.66 -3.45
CA SER A 21 -0.75 -8.17 -4.01
C SER A 21 -1.29 -7.30 -5.14
N ALA A 22 -1.16 -5.98 -5.03
CA ALA A 22 -1.53 -5.03 -6.07
C ALA A 22 -0.63 -5.17 -7.31
N GLU A 23 0.69 -5.23 -7.12
CA GLU A 23 1.68 -5.41 -8.19
C GLU A 23 1.52 -6.75 -8.94
N ALA A 24 0.97 -7.77 -8.27
CA ALA A 24 0.65 -9.06 -8.88
C ALA A 24 -0.65 -9.07 -9.69
N VAL A 25 -1.47 -8.02 -9.63
CA VAL A 25 -2.68 -7.91 -10.45
C VAL A 25 -2.30 -7.64 -11.90
N ASN A 26 -2.83 -8.43 -12.81
CA ASN A 26 -2.70 -8.18 -14.24
C ASN A 26 -3.89 -7.33 -14.69
N GLY A 27 -3.73 -6.00 -14.83
CA GLY A 27 -4.78 -5.01 -15.17
C GLY A 27 -5.43 -5.16 -16.57
N SER A 28 -5.69 -6.40 -17.00
CA SER A 28 -6.18 -6.77 -18.33
C SER A 28 -7.71 -6.87 -18.41
N THR A 29 -8.40 -6.87 -17.26
CA THR A 29 -9.87 -6.96 -17.18
C THR A 29 -10.45 -5.87 -16.28
N GLU A 30 -11.74 -5.56 -16.44
CA GLU A 30 -12.44 -4.64 -15.53
C GLU A 30 -12.45 -5.15 -14.07
N TYR A 31 -12.49 -6.48 -13.90
CA TYR A 31 -12.37 -7.10 -12.59
C TYR A 31 -11.00 -6.81 -11.94
N ASP A 32 -9.92 -6.92 -12.72
CA ASP A 32 -8.57 -6.60 -12.26
C ASP A 32 -8.42 -5.12 -11.91
N ASN A 33 -9.02 -4.22 -12.69
CA ASN A 33 -9.08 -2.80 -12.37
C ASN A 33 -9.82 -2.54 -11.05
N GLY A 34 -10.94 -3.24 -10.81
CA GLY A 34 -11.65 -3.19 -9.53
C GLY A 34 -10.80 -3.68 -8.36
N ARG A 35 -10.00 -4.74 -8.56
CA ARG A 35 -9.05 -5.24 -7.54
C ARG A 35 -7.95 -4.23 -7.25
N LEU A 36 -7.35 -3.63 -8.27
CA LEU A 36 -6.34 -2.59 -8.12
C LEU A 36 -6.88 -1.38 -7.34
N LEU A 37 -8.10 -0.93 -7.65
CA LEU A 37 -8.78 0.12 -6.88
C LEU A 37 -8.97 -0.27 -5.41
N GLY A 38 -9.37 -1.52 -5.13
CA GLY A 38 -9.49 -2.02 -3.77
C GLY A 38 -8.18 -2.02 -2.99
N TYR A 39 -7.07 -2.46 -3.62
CA TYR A 39 -5.75 -2.39 -2.99
C TYR A 39 -5.28 -0.95 -2.80
N TYR A 40 -5.49 -0.07 -3.78
CA TYR A 40 -5.23 1.36 -3.66
C TYR A 40 -5.95 1.98 -2.46
N GLU A 41 -7.25 1.70 -2.29
CA GLU A 41 -8.05 2.27 -1.22
C GLU A 41 -7.62 1.74 0.16
N ALA A 42 -7.33 0.45 0.25
CA ALA A 42 -6.81 -0.18 1.47
C ALA A 42 -5.45 0.43 1.88
N LEU A 43 -4.52 0.57 0.93
CA LEU A 43 -3.19 1.13 1.19
C LEU A 43 -3.27 2.61 1.57
N SER A 44 -4.08 3.38 0.84
CA SER A 44 -4.30 4.81 1.11
C SER A 44 -4.88 5.03 2.51
N THR A 45 -5.83 4.18 2.90
CA THR A 45 -6.42 4.22 4.24
C THR A 45 -5.39 3.91 5.32
N LEU A 46 -4.58 2.86 5.13
CA LEU A 46 -3.52 2.48 6.05
C LEU A 46 -2.48 3.60 6.21
N LEU A 47 -2.02 4.18 5.10
CA LEU A 47 -1.03 5.27 5.13
C LEU A 47 -1.60 6.55 5.76
N SER A 48 -2.87 6.86 5.53
CA SER A 48 -3.55 7.99 6.18
C SER A 48 -3.60 7.82 7.70
N GLN A 49 -3.89 6.60 8.19
CA GLN A 49 -3.86 6.29 9.62
C GLN A 49 -2.43 6.34 10.20
N CYS A 50 -1.45 5.82 9.45
CA CYS A 50 -0.03 5.88 9.82
C CYS A 50 0.47 7.33 9.93
N ALA A 51 0.06 8.21 9.02
CA ALA A 51 0.43 9.63 9.02
C ALA A 51 -0.02 10.35 10.30
N VAL A 52 -1.20 10.02 10.85
CA VAL A 52 -1.68 10.56 12.14
C VAL A 52 -0.76 10.16 13.30
N MET A 53 -0.07 9.03 13.18
CA MET A 53 0.89 8.51 14.15
C MET A 53 2.33 8.96 13.87
N GLY A 54 2.56 9.76 12.83
CA GLY A 54 3.90 10.17 12.39
C GLY A 54 4.70 9.06 11.72
N ILE A 55 4.04 7.98 11.27
CA ILE A 55 4.65 6.88 10.53
C ILE A 55 4.56 7.20 9.04
N THR A 56 5.71 7.16 8.37
CA THR A 56 5.86 7.45 6.95
C THR A 56 5.92 6.16 6.12
N PRO A 57 5.75 6.23 4.79
CA PRO A 57 5.96 5.06 3.92
C PRO A 57 7.37 4.45 4.03
N ALA A 58 8.38 5.26 4.34
CA ALA A 58 9.75 4.79 4.56
C ALA A 58 9.86 3.92 5.82
N ASP A 59 9.15 4.27 6.90
CA ASP A 59 9.09 3.48 8.14
C ASP A 59 8.43 2.10 7.94
N LEU A 60 7.65 1.95 6.86
CA LEU A 60 7.01 0.70 6.44
C LEU A 60 7.79 -0.01 5.31
N HIS A 61 9.01 0.46 5.00
CA HIS A 61 9.85 -0.04 3.92
C HIS A 61 9.18 -0.06 2.53
N LEU A 62 8.24 0.86 2.26
CA LEU A 62 7.61 1.00 0.94
C LEU A 62 8.45 1.86 -0.03
N GLY A 63 9.32 2.71 0.51
CA GLY A 63 10.11 3.74 -0.19
C GLY A 63 9.73 5.15 0.26
N GLU A 64 10.68 6.09 0.25
CA GLU A 64 10.44 7.48 0.70
C GLU A 64 9.39 8.20 -0.17
N ASP A 65 9.40 7.95 -1.48
CA ASP A 65 8.49 8.57 -2.45
C ASP A 65 7.36 7.62 -2.87
N PHE A 66 6.94 6.70 -2.00
CA PHE A 66 5.85 5.80 -2.32
C PHE A 66 4.49 6.51 -2.22
N PHE A 67 3.75 6.51 -3.33
CA PHE A 67 2.38 7.02 -3.43
C PHE A 67 1.43 5.89 -3.89
N PRO A 68 0.32 5.62 -3.19
CA PRO A 68 -0.64 4.58 -3.59
C PRO A 68 -1.16 4.72 -5.03
N GLU A 69 -1.26 5.95 -5.54
CA GLU A 69 -1.70 6.27 -6.90
C GLU A 69 -0.79 5.63 -7.97
N SER A 70 0.47 5.34 -7.64
CA SER A 70 1.39 4.61 -8.52
C SER A 70 0.86 3.22 -8.91
N LEU A 71 0.05 2.60 -8.05
CA LEU A 71 -0.58 1.29 -8.31
C LEU A 71 -1.62 1.36 -9.45
N LEU A 72 -2.25 2.52 -9.64
CA LEU A 72 -3.24 2.72 -10.70
C LEU A 72 -2.58 3.03 -12.05
N ASN A 73 -1.42 3.70 -12.01
CA ASN A 73 -0.69 4.12 -13.22
C ASN A 73 0.14 3.00 -13.85
N ALA A 74 0.49 1.95 -13.10
CA ALA A 74 1.28 0.81 -13.61
C ALA A 74 0.57 0.04 -14.75
N HIS A 75 -0.74 0.20 -14.92
CA HIS A 75 -1.54 -0.56 -15.88
C HIS A 75 -2.18 0.28 -17.00
N HIS A 76 -1.93 1.58 -17.04
CA HIS A 76 -2.30 2.46 -18.16
C HIS A 76 -1.04 2.96 -18.88
N PRO A 77 -0.47 2.20 -19.84
CA PRO A 77 0.46 2.78 -20.78
C PRO A 77 -0.31 3.80 -21.63
N ILE A 78 0.16 5.05 -21.61
CA ILE A 78 -0.23 6.08 -22.56
C ILE A 78 0.34 5.71 -23.93
#